data_AF-A0A9W8NKG7-F1
#
_entry.id   AF-A0A9W8NKG7-F1
#
_cell.length_a   1.000
_cell.length_b   1.000
_cell.length_c   1.000
_cell.angle_alpha   90.00
_cell.angle_beta   90.00
_cell.angle_gamma   90.00
#
_symmetry.space_group_name_H-M   'P 1'
#
loop_
_entity.id
_entity.type
_entity.pdbx_description
1 polymer ?
#
loop_
_entity_poly.entity_id
_entity_poly.type
_entity_poly.pdbx_seq_one_letter_code
_entity_poly.pdbx_strand_id
1 'polypeptide(L)'
;MSRPNTGTASIYDDGDEHNYSREAIRNEQRHHTANVEGYMRKGQNRAMNDMISEDTQAQMKERYRTDPLYRATIHGNEPSAGARIDAEILAEEAEMLKKKREKTDSMPGKKF
;
A
#
# COMPACT_ATOMS: atom_id res chain seq x y z
N MET A 1 -45.51 4.20 -7.40
CA MET A 1 -44.97 3.07 -8.21
C MET A 1 -43.46 2.98 -7.97
N SER A 2 -42.98 1.88 -7.40
CA SER A 2 -41.55 1.60 -7.25
C SER A 2 -41.00 1.05 -8.56
N ARG A 3 -39.94 1.64 -9.09
CA ARG A 3 -39.29 1.19 -10.33
C ARG A 3 -38.50 -0.10 -10.02
N PRO A 4 -38.61 -1.17 -10.81
CA PRO A 4 -37.79 -2.34 -10.60
C PRO A 4 -36.32 -1.98 -10.90
N ASN A 5 -35.44 -2.26 -9.95
CA ASN A 5 -34.00 -2.18 -10.12
C ASN A 5 -33.54 -3.35 -11.00
N THR A 6 -33.75 -3.26 -12.31
CA THR A 6 -33.32 -4.27 -13.29
C THR A 6 -31.87 -4.05 -13.68
N GLY A 7 -30.98 -4.15 -12.70
CA GLY A 7 -29.55 -4.38 -12.92
C GLY A 7 -29.22 -5.75 -12.37
N THR A 8 -28.96 -6.73 -13.24
CA THR A 8 -28.36 -8.00 -12.87
C THR A 8 -26.99 -7.72 -12.27
N ALA A 9 -26.87 -7.73 -10.94
CA ALA A 9 -25.63 -7.50 -10.19
C ALA A 9 -24.53 -8.56 -10.45
N SER A 10 -24.76 -9.49 -11.39
CA SER A 10 -23.87 -10.60 -11.73
C SER A 10 -23.11 -10.39 -13.05
N ILE A 11 -23.31 -9.27 -13.76
CA ILE A 11 -22.63 -9.03 -15.05
C ILE A 11 -21.25 -8.38 -14.86
N TYR A 12 -21.03 -7.72 -13.72
CA TYR A 12 -19.75 -7.13 -13.36
C TYR A 12 -19.19 -7.95 -12.21
N ASP A 13 -18.17 -8.77 -12.51
CA ASP A 13 -17.32 -9.35 -11.46
C ASP A 13 -16.57 -8.15 -10.86
N ASP A 14 -16.99 -7.70 -9.67
CA ASP A 14 -16.50 -6.48 -9.01
C ASP A 14 -14.96 -6.53 -8.96
N GLY A 15 -14.31 -5.72 -9.81
CA GLY A 15 -12.86 -5.63 -9.90
C GLY A 15 -12.29 -5.65 -11.32
N ASP A 16 -12.93 -6.30 -12.29
CA ASP A 16 -12.42 -6.35 -13.69
C ASP A 16 -12.76 -5.10 -14.54
N GLU A 17 -13.16 -4.02 -13.87
CA GLU A 17 -13.54 -2.76 -14.53
C GLU A 17 -12.33 -1.91 -14.94
N HIS A 18 -11.16 -2.21 -14.37
CA HIS A 18 -9.92 -1.50 -14.67
C HIS A 18 -9.19 -2.10 -15.86
N ASN A 19 -8.91 -1.26 -16.86
CA ASN A 19 -8.05 -1.62 -17.99
C ASN A 19 -6.62 -1.16 -17.71
N TYR A 20 -5.71 -2.11 -17.54
CA TYR A 20 -4.29 -1.83 -17.33
C TYR A 20 -3.52 -1.65 -18.64
N SER A 21 -2.58 -0.70 -18.67
CA SER A 21 -1.65 -0.57 -19.80
C SER A 21 -0.63 -1.71 -19.77
N ARG A 22 -0.08 -2.07 -20.94
CA ARG A 22 0.99 -3.09 -21.01
C ARG A 22 2.22 -2.72 -20.17
N GLU A 23 2.52 -1.44 -20.06
CA GLU A 23 3.63 -0.95 -19.24
C GLU A 23 3.36 -1.13 -17.75
N ALA A 24 2.14 -0.85 -17.29
CA ALA A 24 1.73 -1.09 -15.91
C ALA A 24 1.86 -2.58 -15.56
N ILE A 25 1.37 -3.47 -16.44
CA ILE A 25 1.47 -4.93 -16.27
C ILE A 25 2.93 -5.37 -16.13
N ARG A 26 3.84 -4.88 -17.00
CA ARG A 26 5.26 -5.24 -16.93
C ARG A 26 5.95 -4.73 -15.68
N ASN A 27 5.61 -3.53 -15.22
CA ASN A 27 6.23 -2.97 -14.02
C ASN A 27 5.82 -3.78 -12.79
N GLU A 28 4.53 -4.09 -12.65
CA GLU A 28 4.01 -4.90 -11.55
C GLU A 28 4.63 -6.31 -11.57
N GLN A 29 4.65 -6.96 -12.74
CA GLN A 29 5.22 -8.29 -12.92
C GLN A 29 6.71 -8.40 -12.52
N ARG A 30 7.49 -7.31 -12.42
CA ARG A 30 8.87 -7.36 -11.92
C ARG A 30 8.95 -7.69 -10.43
N HIS A 31 7.91 -7.37 -9.68
CA HIS A 31 7.83 -7.57 -8.24
C HIS A 31 7.12 -8.87 -7.87
N HIS A 32 6.46 -9.51 -8.84
CA HIS A 32 5.68 -10.73 -8.67
C HIS A 32 6.23 -11.91 -9.47
N THR A 33 5.90 -13.14 -9.07
CA THR A 33 6.35 -14.35 -9.78
C THR A 33 5.41 -14.76 -10.93
N ALA A 34 4.19 -14.23 -10.97
CA ALA A 34 3.20 -14.59 -11.97
C ALA A 34 3.40 -13.84 -13.29
N ASN A 35 3.21 -14.56 -14.41
CA ASN A 35 3.39 -14.01 -15.75
C ASN A 35 2.08 -13.47 -16.33
N VAL A 36 1.68 -12.26 -15.94
CA VAL A 36 0.41 -11.63 -16.37
C VAL A 36 0.32 -11.51 -17.89
N GLU A 37 1.41 -11.16 -18.57
CA GLU A 37 1.41 -11.05 -20.05
C GLU A 37 1.01 -12.36 -20.75
N GLY A 38 1.24 -13.52 -20.12
CA GLY A 38 0.87 -14.83 -20.64
C GLY A 38 -0.62 -15.19 -20.51
N TYR A 39 -1.40 -14.44 -19.74
CA TYR A 39 -2.84 -14.69 -19.58
C TYR A 39 -3.64 -14.18 -20.78
N MET A 40 -4.82 -14.75 -21.00
CA MET A 40 -5.79 -14.19 -21.95
C MET A 40 -6.18 -12.77 -21.54
N ARG A 41 -6.52 -11.89 -22.51
CA ARG A 41 -6.84 -10.47 -22.25
C ARG A 41 -7.86 -10.24 -21.12
N LYS A 42 -8.86 -11.11 -20.97
CA LYS A 42 -9.84 -11.05 -19.87
C LYS A 42 -9.28 -11.48 -18.50
N GLY A 43 -8.28 -12.36 -18.48
CA GLY A 43 -7.62 -12.81 -17.25
C GLY A 43 -6.48 -11.91 -16.80
N GLN A 44 -5.97 -11.04 -17.68
CA GLN A 44 -4.86 -10.12 -17.38
C GLN A 44 -5.22 -9.12 -16.29
N ASN A 45 -6.38 -8.48 -16.41
CA ASN A 45 -6.87 -7.51 -15.43
C ASN A 45 -7.09 -8.16 -14.07
N ARG A 46 -7.72 -9.34 -14.02
CA ARG A 46 -7.89 -10.11 -12.78
C ARG A 46 -6.55 -10.43 -12.12
N ALA A 47 -5.59 -10.96 -12.88
CA ALA A 47 -4.26 -11.26 -12.35
C ALA A 47 -3.53 -10.00 -11.85
N MET A 48 -3.71 -8.87 -12.52
CA MET A 48 -3.17 -7.58 -12.09
C MET A 48 -3.82 -7.07 -10.80
N ASN A 49 -5.14 -7.20 -10.68
CA ASN A 49 -5.87 -6.84 -9.46
C ASN A 49 -5.39 -7.68 -8.28
N ASP A 50 -5.22 -8.99 -8.50
CA ASP A 50 -4.72 -9.90 -7.48
C ASP A 50 -3.33 -9.46 -7.00
N MET A 51 -2.40 -9.14 -7.92
CA MET A 51 -1.06 -8.60 -7.59
C MET A 51 -1.10 -7.31 -6.77
N ILE A 52 -1.89 -6.33 -7.21
CA ILE A 52 -2.06 -5.05 -6.50
C ILE A 52 -2.68 -5.30 -5.12
N SER A 53 -3.61 -6.25 -5.01
CA SER A 53 -4.22 -6.61 -3.73
C SER A 53 -3.20 -7.24 -2.77
N GLU A 54 -2.28 -8.06 -3.27
CA GLU A 54 -1.19 -8.66 -2.48
C GLU A 54 -0.23 -7.57 -1.97
N ASP A 55 0.16 -6.64 -2.83
CA ASP A 55 1.04 -5.52 -2.46
C ASP A 55 0.40 -4.59 -1.44
N THR A 56 -0.87 -4.24 -1.63
CA THR A 56 -1.61 -3.41 -0.66
C THR A 56 -1.75 -4.13 0.68
N GLN A 57 -2.02 -5.44 0.70
CA GLN A 57 -2.05 -6.22 1.94
C GLN A 57 -0.68 -6.29 2.62
N ALA A 58 0.40 -6.47 1.86
CA ALA A 58 1.77 -6.49 2.39
C ALA A 58 2.13 -5.15 3.04
N GLN A 59 1.85 -4.03 2.35
CA GLN A 59 2.06 -2.68 2.87
C GLN A 59 1.22 -2.41 4.12
N MET A 60 -0.06 -2.80 4.11
CA MET A 60 -0.91 -2.69 5.29
C MET A 60 -0.35 -3.49 6.45
N LYS A 61 0.08 -4.74 6.23
CA LYS A 61 0.66 -5.61 7.27
C LYS A 61 1.96 -5.03 7.84
N GLU A 62 2.79 -4.42 7.01
CA GLU A 62 3.99 -3.72 7.46
C GLU A 62 3.62 -2.54 8.36
N ARG A 63 2.68 -1.69 7.94
CA ARG A 63 2.17 -0.57 8.75
C ARG A 63 1.55 -1.04 10.07
N TYR A 64 0.80 -2.14 10.05
CA TYR A 64 0.27 -2.77 11.26
C TYR A 64 1.35 -3.18 12.26
N ARG A 65 2.57 -3.46 11.78
CA ARG A 65 3.70 -3.84 12.63
C ARG A 65 4.52 -2.64 13.10
N THR A 66 4.68 -1.63 12.26
CA THR A 66 5.59 -0.50 12.50
C THR A 66 4.91 0.71 13.13
N ASP A 67 3.65 0.97 12.80
CA ASP A 67 2.91 2.12 13.30
C ASP A 67 2.01 1.72 14.49
N PRO A 68 2.31 2.21 15.70
CA PRO A 68 1.55 1.88 16.90
C PRO A 68 0.12 2.46 16.88
N LEU A 69 -0.16 3.51 16.10
CA LEU A 69 -1.47 4.16 16.00
C LEU A 69 -2.38 3.47 14.98
N TYR A 70 -1.80 2.89 13.93
CA TYR A 70 -2.51 2.43 12.74
C TYR A 70 -3.63 1.43 13.04
N ARG A 71 -3.41 0.54 14.01
CA ARG A 71 -4.41 -0.46 14.41
C ARG A 71 -5.67 0.19 15.00
N ALA A 72 -5.51 1.19 15.86
CA ALA A 72 -6.65 1.87 16.46
C ALA A 72 -7.41 2.69 15.40
N THR A 73 -6.68 3.41 14.55
CA THR A 73 -7.28 4.29 13.54
C THR A 73 -8.06 3.53 12.46
N ILE A 74 -7.58 2.37 12.01
CA ILE A 74 -8.32 1.56 11.01
C ILE A 74 -9.68 1.10 11.55
N HIS A 75 -9.74 0.74 12.82
CA HIS A 75 -10.97 0.28 13.44
C HIS A 75 -11.87 1.43 13.92
N GLY A 76 -11.50 2.69 13.65
CA GLY A 76 -12.24 3.88 14.09
C GLY A 76 -12.17 4.15 15.59
N ASN A 77 -11.19 3.56 16.28
CA ASN A 77 -11.01 3.70 17.71
C ASN A 77 -9.95 4.76 18.04
N GLU A 78 -10.05 5.36 19.22
CA GLU A 78 -9.01 6.24 19.74
C GLU A 78 -7.78 5.42 20.17
N PRO A 79 -6.55 5.80 19.76
CA PRO A 79 -5.33 5.12 20.15
C PRO A 79 -5.08 5.25 21.66
N SER A 80 -4.51 4.20 22.25
CA SER A 80 -4.19 4.17 23.69
C SER A 80 -3.16 5.25 24.04
N ALA A 81 -3.13 5.66 25.31
CA ALA A 81 -2.13 6.62 25.79
C ALA A 81 -0.68 6.15 25.52
N GLY A 82 -0.41 4.84 25.69
CA GLY A 82 0.89 4.26 25.38
C GLY A 82 1.23 4.33 23.88
N ALA A 83 0.29 3.98 23.00
CA ALA A 83 0.51 4.04 21.55
C ALA A 83 0.78 5.47 21.05
N ARG A 84 0.15 6.48 21.69
CA ARG A 84 0.43 7.89 21.42
C ARG A 84 1.84 8.31 21.84
N ILE A 85 2.28 7.88 23.02
CA ILE A 85 3.63 8.16 23.52
C ILE A 85 4.67 7.49 22.63
N ASP A 86 4.46 6.22 22.26
CA ASP A 86 5.38 5.51 21.36
C ASP A 86 5.48 6.20 19.99
N ALA A 87 4.37 6.71 19.45
CA ALA A 87 4.37 7.47 18.20
C ALA A 87 5.14 8.80 18.32
N GLU A 88 5.00 9.50 19.45
CA GLU A 88 5.73 10.73 19.75
C GLU A 88 7.24 10.47 19.86
N ILE A 89 7.65 9.43 20.59
CA ILE A 89 9.06 9.03 20.70
C ILE A 89 9.63 8.69 19.31
N LEU A 90 8.92 7.92 18.50
CA LEU A 90 9.36 7.58 17.13
C LEU A 90 9.54 8.83 16.26
N ALA A 91 8.66 9.82 16.40
CA ALA A 91 8.78 11.09 15.68
C ALA A 91 10.00 11.89 16.13
N GLU A 92 10.21 12.02 17.45
CA GLU A 92 11.37 12.71 18.02
C GLU A 92 12.69 12.03 17.62
N GLU A 93 12.76 10.70 17.66
CA GLU A 93 13.93 9.93 17.24
C GLU A 93 14.25 10.14 15.76
N ALA A 94 13.22 10.16 14.90
CA ALA A 94 13.40 10.43 13.47
C ALA A 94 13.94 11.85 13.21
N GLU A 95 13.46 12.86 13.94
CA GLU A 95 13.99 14.22 13.86
C GLU A 95 15.44 14.32 14.34
N MET A 96 15.75 13.67 15.47
CA MET A 96 17.12 13.61 15.98
C MET A 96 18.05 12.92 14.98
N LEU A 97 17.60 11.85 14.34
CA LEU A 97 18.37 11.15 13.31
C LEU A 97 18.63 12.03 12.09
N LYS A 98 17.63 12.80 11.63
CA LYS A 98 17.78 13.77 10.53
C LYS A 98 18.82 14.83 10.88
N LYS A 99 18.69 15.46 12.04
CA LYS A 99 19.66 16.47 12.54
C LYS A 99 21.08 15.89 12.66
N LYS A 100 21.21 14.62 13.08
CA LYS A 100 22.51 13.93 13.12
C LYS A 100 23.07 13.68 11.72
N ARG A 101 22.25 13.20 10.77
CA ARG A 101 22.67 12.97 9.39
C ARG A 101 23.15 14.28 8.73
N GLU A 102 22.39 15.35 8.86
CA GLU A 102 22.76 16.68 8.37
C GLU A 102 24.12 17.15 8.92
N LYS A 103 24.35 17.00 10.23
CA LYS A 103 25.63 17.33 10.86
C LYS A 103 26.79 16.45 10.37
N THR A 104 26.54 15.18 10.05
CA THR A 104 27.58 14.26 9.55
C THR A 104 27.91 14.48 8.07
N ASP A 105 26.95 14.91 7.27
CA ASP A 105 27.18 15.26 5.86
C ASP A 105 27.77 16.67 5.73
N SER A 106 27.55 17.55 6.71
CA SER A 106 28.18 18.87 6.78
C SER A 106 29.62 18.88 7.32
N MET A 107 30.23 17.73 7.65
CA MET A 107 31.62 17.69 8.13
C MET A 107 32.61 17.82 6.95
N PRO A 108 33.55 18.79 6.98
CA PRO A 108 34.54 18.97 5.93
C PRO A 108 35.57 17.83 5.98
N GLY A 109 35.40 16.81 5.13
CA GLY A 109 36.32 15.68 5.06
C GLY A 109 35.72 14.36 4.57
N LYS A 110 34.39 14.26 4.45
CA LYS A 110 33.72 13.06 3.92
C LYS A 110 33.90 13.02 2.40
N LYS A 111 34.96 12.35 1.93
CA LYS A 111 35.13 12.03 0.51
C LYS A 111 34.14 10.93 0.14
N PHE A 112 33.42 11.13 -0.97
CA PHE A 112 32.63 10.10 -1.64
C PHE A 112 33.51 8.94 -2.09
#